data_AF-A0A7K4T3Z4-F1
#
_entry.id   AF-A0A7K4T3Z4-F1
#
_cell.length_a   1.000
_cell.length_b   1.000
_cell.length_c   1.000
_cell.angle_alpha   90.00
_cell.angle_beta   90.00
_cell.angle_gamma   90.00
#
_symmetry.space_group_name_H-M   'P 1'
#
loop_
_entity.id
_entity.type
_entity.pdbx_description
1 polymer ?
#
loop_
_entity_poly.entity_id
_entity_poly.type
_entity_poly.pdbx_seq_one_letter_code
_entity_poly.pdbx_strand_id
1 'polypeptide(L)'
;GAPGPAPRPVPAAPGRAQVFTAVVDTFLEKLVAAGSYQRFANCYRCFYKLQPEMTRSIYDQFVSQLQTSIKEEIQEVKDEGNLEVLFNSLDKIVEEAKNQEEPAWRPSGIPEEDVRSAMVPYLLKHRSYLQKVLKEKEEENRKVAESVVAGRDRIVELQQLIQARKHAWQ
;
A
#
# COMPACT_ATOMS: atom_id res chain seq x y z
N GLY A 1 29.62 0.65 -39.79
CA GLY A 1 28.30 0.02 -39.60
C GLY A 1 27.33 1.08 -39.14
N ALA A 2 26.19 1.20 -39.81
CA ALA A 2 25.14 2.14 -39.39
C ALA A 2 24.48 1.64 -38.09
N PRO A 3 24.12 2.54 -37.14
CA PRO A 3 23.35 2.14 -35.97
C PRO A 3 21.94 1.73 -36.42
N GLY A 4 21.52 0.55 -35.99
CA GLY A 4 20.20 0.00 -36.29
C GLY A 4 19.07 0.86 -35.71
N PRO A 5 17.84 0.75 -36.27
CA PRO A 5 16.73 1.59 -35.88
C PRO A 5 16.32 1.31 -34.43
N ALA A 6 15.99 2.38 -33.69
CA ALA A 6 15.50 2.29 -32.33
C ALA A 6 14.23 1.41 -32.24
N PRO A 7 14.06 0.62 -31.16
CA PRO A 7 12.91 -0.24 -30.99
C PRO A 7 11.63 0.61 -30.94
N ARG A 8 10.61 0.17 -31.69
CA ARG A 8 9.31 0.83 -31.74
C ARG A 8 8.64 0.77 -30.35
N PRO A 9 7.90 1.82 -29.94
CA PRO A 9 7.14 1.79 -28.70
C PRO A 9 6.12 0.65 -28.80
N VAL A 10 6.22 -0.32 -27.89
CA VAL A 10 5.19 -1.35 -27.71
C VAL A 10 3.92 -0.61 -27.24
N PRO A 11 2.72 -0.89 -27.80
CA PRO A 11 1.50 -0.26 -27.32
C PRO A 11 1.36 -0.55 -25.83
N ALA A 12 1.28 0.50 -25.01
CA ALA A 12 1.01 0.35 -23.59
C ALA A 12 -0.33 -0.40 -23.45
N ALA A 13 -0.34 -1.45 -22.64
CA ALA A 13 -1.57 -2.18 -22.35
C ALA A 13 -2.63 -1.20 -21.80
N PRO A 14 -3.92 -1.39 -22.13
CA PRO A 14 -4.98 -0.51 -21.64
C PRO A 14 -5.01 -0.54 -20.11
N GLY A 15 -5.11 0.65 -19.49
CA GLY A 15 -5.19 0.78 -18.04
C GLY A 15 -6.45 0.13 -17.48
N ARG A 16 -6.44 -0.25 -16.21
CA ARG A 16 -7.56 -1.00 -15.59
C ARG A 16 -8.89 -0.25 -15.66
N ALA A 17 -8.88 1.07 -15.56
CA ALA A 17 -10.08 1.90 -15.73
C ALA A 17 -10.71 1.80 -17.14
N GLN A 18 -9.87 1.70 -18.17
CA GLN A 18 -10.33 1.51 -19.55
C GLN A 18 -10.92 0.12 -19.74
N VAL A 19 -10.27 -0.91 -19.16
CA VAL A 19 -10.79 -2.28 -19.16
C VAL A 19 -12.13 -2.35 -18.44
N PHE A 20 -12.27 -1.70 -17.29
CA PHE A 20 -13.53 -1.64 -16.57
C PHE A 20 -14.65 -1.02 -17.41
N THR A 21 -14.40 0.16 -18.00
CA THR A 21 -15.35 0.84 -18.89
C THR A 21 -15.76 -0.06 -20.07
N ALA A 22 -14.78 -0.71 -20.71
CA ALA A 22 -15.04 -1.61 -21.82
C ALA A 22 -15.91 -2.82 -21.43
N VAL A 23 -15.72 -3.36 -20.22
CA VAL A 23 -16.54 -4.46 -19.70
C VAL A 23 -17.98 -4.01 -19.46
N VAL A 24 -18.19 -2.81 -18.90
CA VAL A 24 -19.53 -2.25 -18.67
C VAL A 24 -20.25 -1.99 -19.98
N ASP A 25 -19.58 -1.39 -20.97
CA ASP A 25 -20.17 -1.14 -22.29
C ASP A 25 -20.52 -2.47 -22.98
N THR A 26 -19.61 -3.45 -22.94
CA THR A 26 -19.88 -4.79 -23.50
C THR A 26 -21.07 -5.46 -22.80
N PHE A 27 -21.19 -5.34 -21.48
CA PHE A 27 -22.33 -5.87 -20.73
C PHE A 27 -23.65 -5.24 -21.20
N LEU A 28 -23.70 -3.91 -21.33
CA LEU A 28 -24.90 -3.20 -21.79
C LEU A 28 -25.29 -3.58 -23.22
N GLU A 29 -24.32 -3.72 -24.12
CA GLU A 29 -24.55 -4.21 -25.47
C GLU A 29 -25.19 -5.61 -25.48
N LYS A 30 -24.65 -6.54 -24.67
CA LYS A 30 -25.21 -7.90 -24.57
C LYS A 30 -26.60 -7.91 -23.95
N LEU A 31 -26.85 -7.06 -22.96
CA LEU A 31 -28.15 -6.91 -22.33
C LEU A 31 -29.21 -6.43 -23.34
N VAL A 32 -28.90 -5.39 -24.12
CA VAL A 32 -29.80 -4.88 -25.16
C VAL A 32 -29.99 -5.88 -26.29
N ALA A 33 -28.93 -6.59 -26.70
CA ALA A 33 -29.04 -7.64 -27.71
C ALA A 33 -29.96 -8.78 -27.25
N ALA A 34 -29.87 -9.19 -25.98
CA ALA A 34 -30.75 -10.21 -25.41
C ALA A 34 -32.20 -9.72 -25.34
N GLY A 35 -32.43 -8.44 -25.03
CA GLY A 35 -33.73 -7.80 -24.98
C GLY A 35 -34.22 -7.21 -26.31
N SER A 36 -33.82 -7.76 -27.46
CA SER A 36 -34.05 -7.13 -28.77
C SER A 36 -35.51 -6.72 -29.04
N TYR A 37 -35.69 -5.67 -29.84
CA TYR A 37 -37.02 -5.15 -30.21
C TYR A 37 -37.96 -6.23 -30.74
N GLN A 38 -37.46 -7.20 -31.51
CA GLN A 38 -38.27 -8.31 -32.01
C GLN A 38 -38.83 -9.16 -30.88
N ARG A 39 -38.05 -9.44 -29.83
CA ARG A 39 -38.53 -10.21 -28.67
C ARG A 39 -39.56 -9.38 -27.88
N PHE A 40 -39.29 -8.10 -27.69
CA PHE A 40 -40.23 -7.17 -27.04
C PHE A 40 -41.58 -7.10 -27.79
N ALA A 41 -41.56 -6.82 -29.09
CA ALA A 41 -42.78 -6.74 -29.91
C ALA A 41 -43.54 -8.09 -29.99
N ASN A 42 -42.83 -9.22 -29.96
CA ASN A 42 -43.45 -10.54 -29.91
C ASN A 42 -44.22 -10.79 -28.60
N CYS A 43 -43.76 -10.24 -27.47
CA CYS A 43 -44.49 -10.32 -26.19
C CYS A 43 -45.75 -9.43 -26.19
N TYR A 44 -45.73 -8.32 -26.94
CA TYR A 44 -46.83 -7.34 -27.01
C TYR A 44 -47.54 -7.32 -28.38
N ARG A 45 -47.75 -8.50 -28.98
CA ARG A 45 -48.29 -8.65 -30.35
C ARG A 45 -49.58 -7.89 -30.63
N CYS A 46 -50.53 -7.90 -29.69
CA CYS A 46 -51.83 -7.25 -29.88
C CYS A 46 -51.68 -5.73 -30.02
N PHE A 47 -50.84 -5.12 -29.18
CA PHE A 47 -50.57 -3.69 -29.21
C PHE A 47 -49.71 -3.29 -30.41
N TYR A 48 -48.68 -4.09 -30.73
CA TYR A 48 -47.83 -3.89 -31.89
C TYR A 48 -48.62 -3.85 -33.21
N LYS A 49 -49.60 -4.73 -33.38
CA LYS A 49 -50.46 -4.76 -34.58
C LYS A 49 -51.33 -3.51 -34.73
N LEU A 50 -51.74 -2.91 -33.61
CA LEU A 50 -52.58 -1.71 -33.60
C LEU A 50 -51.75 -0.44 -33.80
N GLN A 51 -50.59 -0.34 -33.14
CA GLN A 51 -49.77 0.87 -33.12
C GLN A 51 -48.26 0.53 -33.11
N PRO A 52 -47.68 0.20 -34.29
CA PRO A 52 -46.29 -0.23 -34.39
C PRO A 52 -45.28 0.89 -34.11
N GLU A 53 -45.58 2.13 -34.50
CA GLU A 53 -44.71 3.29 -34.26
C GLU A 53 -44.59 3.60 -32.76
N MET A 54 -45.72 3.59 -32.05
CA MET A 54 -45.74 3.80 -30.60
C MET A 54 -45.02 2.68 -29.85
N THR A 55 -45.21 1.42 -30.28
CA THR A 55 -44.50 0.27 -29.70
C THR A 55 -42.99 0.42 -29.83
N ARG A 56 -42.52 0.90 -30.98
CA ARG A 56 -41.09 1.18 -31.21
C ARG A 56 -40.59 2.33 -30.34
N SER A 57 -41.33 3.44 -30.28
CA SER A 57 -40.96 4.57 -29.43
C SER A 57 -40.87 4.19 -27.95
N ILE A 58 -41.79 3.36 -27.44
CA ILE A 58 -41.75 2.88 -26.05
C ILE A 58 -40.51 2.02 -25.81
N TYR A 59 -40.19 1.11 -26.74
CA TYR A 59 -38.99 0.27 -26.62
C TYR A 59 -37.70 1.10 -26.63
N ASP A 60 -37.58 2.03 -27.58
CA ASP A 60 -36.39 2.87 -27.70
C ASP A 60 -36.21 3.73 -26.43
N GLN A 61 -37.31 4.27 -25.88
CA GLN A 61 -37.29 5.00 -24.61
C GLN A 61 -36.89 4.10 -23.44
N PHE A 62 -37.45 2.89 -23.35
CA PHE A 62 -37.11 1.93 -22.31
C PHE A 62 -35.63 1.55 -22.32
N VAL A 63 -35.08 1.21 -23.49
CA VAL A 63 -33.67 0.85 -23.64
C VAL A 63 -32.76 2.02 -23.30
N SER A 64 -33.07 3.22 -23.80
CA SER A 64 -32.30 4.43 -23.53
C SER A 64 -32.28 4.75 -22.02
N GLN A 65 -33.44 4.75 -21.37
CA GLN A 65 -33.53 5.00 -19.93
C GLN A 65 -32.80 3.93 -19.10
N LEU A 66 -32.92 2.66 -19.48
CA LEU A 66 -32.24 1.56 -18.79
C LEU A 66 -30.72 1.69 -18.91
N GLN A 67 -30.20 1.94 -20.12
CA GLN A 67 -28.76 2.11 -20.34
C GLN A 67 -28.23 3.33 -19.59
N THR A 68 -28.91 4.47 -19.68
CA THR A 68 -28.51 5.70 -18.99
C THR A 68 -28.51 5.51 -17.48
N SER A 69 -29.59 4.96 -16.92
CA SER A 69 -29.69 4.71 -15.47
C SER A 69 -28.61 3.76 -14.96
N ILE A 70 -28.29 2.68 -15.68
CA ILE A 70 -27.21 1.77 -15.28
C ILE A 70 -25.85 2.47 -15.39
N LYS A 71 -25.61 3.27 -16.44
CA LYS A 71 -24.35 4.01 -16.60
C LYS A 71 -24.15 5.06 -15.52
N GLU A 72 -25.21 5.78 -15.17
CA GLU A 72 -25.23 6.75 -14.08
C GLU A 72 -24.93 6.07 -12.74
N GLU A 73 -25.65 5.00 -12.40
CA GLU A 73 -25.42 4.24 -11.16
C GLU A 73 -23.98 3.72 -11.05
N ILE A 74 -23.44 3.15 -12.13
CA ILE A 74 -22.05 2.66 -12.14
C ILE A 74 -21.07 3.83 -11.98
N GLN A 75 -21.35 4.98 -12.61
CA GLN A 75 -20.51 6.16 -12.49
C GLN A 75 -20.55 6.72 -11.06
N GLU A 76 -21.72 6.73 -10.41
CA GLU A 76 -21.84 7.10 -8.99
C GLU A 76 -21.02 6.16 -8.10
N VAL A 77 -21.12 4.85 -8.28
CA VAL A 77 -20.31 3.86 -7.54
C VAL A 77 -18.80 4.05 -7.80
N LYS A 78 -18.41 4.38 -9.03
CA LYS A 78 -17.01 4.68 -9.38
C LYS A 78 -16.51 5.91 -8.63
N ASP A 79 -17.32 6.95 -8.54
CA ASP A 79 -16.96 8.22 -7.92
C ASP A 79 -16.95 8.10 -6.40
N GLU A 80 -17.95 7.43 -5.80
CA GLU A 80 -17.99 7.12 -4.35
C GLU A 80 -16.78 6.27 -3.94
N GLY A 81 -16.46 5.24 -4.73
CA GLY A 81 -15.32 4.36 -4.49
C GLY A 81 -13.96 4.95 -4.87
N ASN A 82 -13.91 6.15 -5.45
CA ASN A 82 -12.71 6.77 -6.02
C ASN A 82 -11.91 5.79 -6.93
N LEU A 83 -12.64 5.01 -7.74
CA LEU A 83 -12.08 3.86 -8.44
C LEU A 83 -11.04 4.26 -9.49
N GLU A 84 -11.19 5.43 -10.11
CA GLU A 84 -10.21 5.93 -11.09
C GLU A 84 -8.83 6.12 -10.46
N VAL A 85 -8.76 6.69 -9.25
CA VAL A 85 -7.48 6.86 -8.54
C VAL A 85 -6.93 5.51 -8.09
N LEU A 86 -7.80 4.61 -7.61
CA LEU A 86 -7.38 3.28 -7.18
C LEU A 86 -6.84 2.44 -8.33
N PHE A 87 -7.50 2.45 -9.50
CA PHE A 87 -7.01 1.75 -10.70
C PHE A 87 -5.66 2.29 -11.16
N ASN A 88 -5.49 3.62 -11.21
CA ASN A 88 -4.22 4.23 -11.57
C ASN A 88 -3.11 3.89 -10.55
N SER A 89 -3.44 3.87 -9.26
CA SER A 89 -2.49 3.48 -8.21
C SER A 89 -2.06 2.02 -8.33
N LEU A 90 -3.00 1.13 -8.65
CA LEU A 90 -2.75 -0.29 -8.84
C LEU A 90 -1.92 -0.55 -10.10
N ASP A 91 -2.23 0.15 -11.19
CA ASP A 91 -1.42 0.13 -12.41
C ASP A 91 0.02 0.53 -12.09
N LYS A 92 0.21 1.62 -11.34
CA LYS A 92 1.55 2.05 -10.89
C LYS A 92 2.27 1.01 -10.01
N ILE A 93 1.60 0.41 -9.03
CA ILE A 93 2.20 -0.63 -8.16
C ILE A 93 2.65 -1.84 -8.99
N VAL A 94 1.83 -2.26 -9.95
CA VAL A 94 2.17 -3.39 -10.84
C VAL A 94 3.35 -3.04 -11.73
N GLU A 95 3.40 -1.82 -12.27
CA GLU A 95 4.53 -1.32 -13.05
C GLU A 95 5.83 -1.31 -12.23
N GLU A 96 5.79 -0.80 -11.00
CA GLU A 96 6.94 -0.76 -10.08
C GLU A 96 7.45 -2.16 -9.71
N ALA A 97 6.54 -3.13 -9.60
CA ALA A 97 6.85 -4.52 -9.26
C ALA A 97 7.18 -5.41 -10.47
N LYS A 98 7.21 -4.88 -11.71
CA LYS A 98 7.39 -5.69 -12.94
C LYS A 98 8.59 -6.63 -12.96
N ASN A 99 9.67 -6.24 -12.29
CA ASN A 99 10.92 -7.01 -12.27
C ASN A 99 11.01 -7.99 -11.08
N GLN A 100 9.98 -8.05 -10.22
CA GLN A 100 9.94 -8.96 -9.08
C GLN A 100 9.24 -10.25 -9.51
N GLU A 101 10.03 -11.28 -9.83
CA GLU A 101 9.50 -12.59 -10.23
C GLU A 101 9.14 -13.49 -9.04
N GLU A 102 9.65 -13.17 -7.85
CA GLU A 102 9.38 -13.94 -6.64
C GLU A 102 7.95 -13.71 -6.12
N PRO A 103 7.29 -14.74 -5.57
CA PRO A 103 6.00 -14.59 -4.94
C PRO A 103 6.06 -13.55 -3.80
N ALA A 104 5.31 -12.46 -3.97
CA ALA A 104 5.20 -11.45 -2.93
C ALA A 104 4.59 -12.05 -1.65
N TRP A 105 5.09 -11.62 -0.48
CA TRP A 105 4.57 -12.04 0.82
C TRP A 105 3.05 -11.82 0.93
N ARG A 106 2.37 -12.72 1.64
CA ARG A 106 0.94 -12.63 1.96
C ARG A 106 0.76 -12.85 3.46
N PRO A 107 -0.21 -12.18 4.10
CA PRO A 107 -0.52 -12.42 5.51
C PRO A 107 -0.72 -13.90 5.79
N SER A 108 -0.01 -14.41 6.80
CA SER A 108 -0.12 -15.80 7.25
C SER A 108 -1.47 -16.07 7.94
N GLY A 109 -2.12 -15.02 8.44
CA GLY A 109 -3.29 -15.11 9.31
C GLY A 109 -2.92 -15.18 10.79
N ILE A 110 -1.62 -15.13 11.13
CA ILE A 110 -1.12 -15.06 12.50
C ILE A 110 -0.59 -13.64 12.74
N PRO A 111 -1.35 -12.79 13.47
CA PRO A 111 -1.00 -11.38 13.65
C PRO A 111 0.42 -11.14 14.20
N GLU A 112 0.88 -11.99 15.11
CA GLU A 112 2.20 -11.90 15.74
C GLU A 112 3.35 -12.12 14.75
N GLU A 113 3.12 -12.93 13.72
CA GLU A 113 4.11 -13.18 12.66
C GLU A 113 4.06 -12.08 11.61
N ASP A 114 2.84 -11.67 11.23
CA ASP A 114 2.61 -10.69 10.17
C ASP A 114 3.13 -9.29 10.56
N VAL A 115 3.02 -8.92 11.84
CA VAL A 115 3.50 -7.63 12.35
C VAL A 115 5.00 -7.63 12.63
N ARG A 116 5.62 -8.80 12.83
CA ARG A 116 7.03 -8.90 13.24
C ARG A 116 7.96 -8.19 12.27
N SER A 117 7.81 -8.46 10.98
CA SER A 117 8.64 -7.88 9.91
C SER A 117 8.57 -6.34 9.92
N ALA A 118 7.38 -5.78 10.08
CA ALA A 118 7.16 -4.33 10.15
C ALA A 118 7.79 -3.69 11.40
N MET A 119 7.84 -4.39 12.54
CA MET A 119 8.41 -3.86 13.78
C MET A 119 9.94 -3.94 13.86
N VAL A 120 10.56 -4.88 13.15
CA VAL A 120 12.02 -5.13 13.22
C VAL A 120 12.86 -3.86 13.03
N PRO A 121 12.62 -2.98 12.02
CA PRO A 121 13.43 -1.77 11.85
C PRO A 121 13.42 -0.84 13.06
N TYR A 122 12.27 -0.69 13.72
CA TYR A 122 12.12 0.15 14.91
C TYR A 122 12.84 -0.44 16.12
N LEU A 123 12.70 -1.75 16.32
CA LEU A 123 13.37 -2.47 17.41
C LEU A 123 14.90 -2.44 17.23
N LEU A 124 15.39 -2.59 16.01
CA LEU A 124 16.82 -2.46 15.70
C LEU A 124 17.33 -1.04 15.97
N LYS A 125 16.57 0.00 15.57
CA LYS A 125 16.93 1.39 15.88
C LYS A 125 16.99 1.65 17.38
N HIS A 126 16.02 1.13 18.13
CA HIS A 126 15.99 1.29 19.59
C HIS A 126 17.14 0.55 20.27
N ARG A 127 17.45 -0.68 19.83
CA ARG A 127 18.60 -1.46 20.33
C ARG A 127 19.90 -0.70 20.13
N SER A 128 20.15 -0.15 18.94
CA SER A 128 21.36 0.63 18.63
C SER A 128 21.48 1.87 19.52
N TYR A 129 20.36 2.55 19.79
CA TYR A 129 20.33 3.69 20.71
C TYR A 129 20.71 3.28 22.14
N LEU A 130 20.08 2.22 22.67
CA LEU A 130 20.37 1.74 24.03
C LEU A 130 21.82 1.28 24.17
N GLN A 131 22.37 0.60 23.17
CA GLN A 131 23.78 0.19 23.16
C GLN A 131 24.72 1.39 23.23
N LYS A 132 24.40 2.48 22.53
CA LYS A 132 25.17 3.72 22.60
C LYS A 132 25.13 4.32 24.00
N VAL A 133 23.93 4.47 24.57
CA VAL A 133 23.75 5.03 25.93
C VAL A 133 24.46 4.17 26.98
N LEU A 134 24.36 2.85 26.88
CA LEU A 134 25.02 1.92 27.79
C LEU A 134 26.54 2.11 27.75
N LYS A 135 27.13 2.16 26.54
CA LYS A 135 28.57 2.36 26.37
C LYS A 135 29.05 3.70 26.94
N GLU A 136 28.27 4.76 26.75
CA GLU A 136 28.58 6.08 27.33
C GLU A 136 28.59 6.01 28.87
N LYS A 137 27.62 5.32 29.48
CA LYS A 137 27.53 5.13 30.93
C LYS A 137 28.61 4.22 31.50
N GLU A 138 28.97 3.15 30.81
CA GLU A 138 30.07 2.28 31.20
C GLU A 138 31.41 3.04 31.23
N GLU A 139 31.65 3.89 30.22
CA GLU A 139 32.86 4.70 30.14
C GLU A 139 32.92 5.80 31.22
N GLU A 140 31.79 6.45 31.51
CA GLU A 140 31.67 7.40 32.61
C GLU A 140 31.93 6.71 33.96
N ASN A 141 31.32 5.55 34.19
CA ASN A 141 31.50 4.78 35.42
C ASN A 141 32.95 4.31 35.58
N ARG A 142 33.62 3.89 34.50
CA ARG A 142 35.03 3.51 34.52
C ARG A 142 35.92 4.66 35.00
N LYS A 143 35.74 5.87 34.45
CA LYS A 143 36.50 7.07 34.86
C LYS A 143 36.27 7.43 36.33
N VAL A 144 35.02 7.32 36.78
CA VAL A 144 34.67 7.58 38.19
C VAL A 144 35.31 6.53 39.10
N ALA A 145 35.26 5.24 38.73
CA ALA A 145 35.89 4.16 39.49
C ALA A 145 37.41 4.35 39.60
N GLU A 146 38.09 4.71 38.51
CA GLU A 146 39.52 5.04 38.50
C GLU A 146 39.84 6.20 39.45
N SER A 147 39.01 7.25 39.45
CA SER A 147 39.16 8.40 40.35
C SER A 147 38.96 8.02 41.82
N VAL A 148 38.00 7.13 42.11
CA VAL A 148 37.76 6.62 43.47
C VAL A 148 38.93 5.79 43.96
N VAL A 149 39.51 4.92 43.12
CA VAL A 149 40.69 4.13 43.49
C VAL A 149 41.89 5.04 43.77
N ALA A 150 42.19 5.98 42.87
CA ALA A 150 43.25 6.96 43.08
C ALA A 150 43.05 7.79 44.36
N GLY A 151 41.80 8.19 44.65
CA GLY A 151 41.45 8.87 45.90
C GLY A 151 41.67 8.00 47.14
N ARG A 152 41.34 6.70 47.08
CA ARG A 152 41.58 5.74 48.18
C ARG A 152 43.08 5.54 48.43
N ASP A 153 43.87 5.37 47.37
CA ASP A 153 45.33 5.22 47.48
C ASP A 153 45.96 6.45 48.14
N ARG A 154 45.50 7.65 47.74
CA ARG A 154 45.96 8.90 48.35
C ARG A 154 45.63 9.00 49.84
N ILE A 155 44.45 8.52 50.26
CA ILE A 155 44.07 8.48 51.68
C ILE A 155 45.00 7.54 52.45
N VAL A 156 45.32 6.36 51.89
CA VAL A 156 46.24 5.40 52.51
C VAL A 156 47.64 6.00 52.69
N GLU A 157 48.18 6.67 51.66
CA GLU A 157 49.47 7.37 51.75
C GLU A 157 49.48 8.43 52.86
N LEU A 158 48.44 9.26 52.91
CA LEU A 158 48.32 10.31 53.92
C LEU A 158 48.23 9.73 55.34
N GLN A 159 47.50 8.62 55.51
CA GLN A 159 47.41 7.92 56.79
C GLN A 159 48.78 7.39 57.25
N GLN A 160 49.57 6.80 56.34
CA GLN A 160 50.93 6.35 56.64
C GLN A 160 51.85 7.51 57.05
N LEU A 161 51.79 8.64 56.35
CA LEU A 161 52.56 9.84 56.71
C LEU A 161 52.19 10.38 58.08
N ILE A 162 50.89 10.43 58.40
CA ILE A 162 50.41 10.86 59.72
C ILE A 162 50.91 9.90 60.80
N GLN A 163 50.87 8.58 60.58
CA GLN A 163 51.39 7.59 61.53
C GLN A 163 52.90 7.72 61.73
N ALA A 164 53.68 7.83 60.65
CA ALA A 164 55.12 8.01 60.71
C ALA A 164 55.50 9.29 61.47
N ARG A 165 54.79 10.40 61.19
CA ARG A 165 54.96 11.64 61.93
C ARG A 165 54.58 11.45 63.39
N LYS A 166 53.49 10.78 63.72
CA LYS A 166 53.12 10.52 65.13
C LYS A 166 54.23 9.75 65.86
N HIS A 167 54.81 8.72 65.25
CA HIS A 167 55.89 7.93 65.84
C HIS A 167 57.18 8.74 66.05
N ALA A 168 57.48 9.70 65.18
CA ALA A 168 58.67 10.55 65.32
C ALA A 168 58.59 11.57 66.48
N TRP A 169 57.42 11.75 67.09
CA TRP A 169 57.18 12.66 68.22
C TRP A 169 56.97 11.92 69.55
N GLN A 170 57.12 10.59 69.56
CA GLN A 170 57.13 9.74 70.76
C GLN A 170 58.56 9.35 71.09
#